data_AF-A0A9J5YT54-F1
#
_entry.id   AF-A0A9J5YT54-F1
#
_cell.length_a   1.000
_cell.length_b   1.000
_cell.length_c   1.000
_cell.angle_alpha   90.00
_cell.angle_beta   90.00
_cell.angle_gamma   90.00
#
_symmetry.space_group_name_H-M   'P 1'
#
loop_
_entity.id
_entity.type
_entity.pdbx_description
1 polymer ?
#
loop_
_entity_poly.entity_id
_entity_poly.type
_entity_poly.pdbx_seq_one_letter_code
_entity_poly.pdbx_strand_id
1 'polypeptide(L)'
;MEVEVKLRLPNAVTHQRVSSILSPYHLKTHAQENIFFDGANSELSSKLAVLRLRFYDLDTQCIISLKAKPVISNGISRIEEDEEPIDPSIGRACVSEPWRLPLIDSSRIIRRVKEEYGIGEKGLVCLGGFRNVRAVYEWNGLKLELDETHYDFGMNYEIECESCDPEKAKDLLEEFLKSHDIEYSYSNASKFAIFRSGKLPNDVSKIGCTDYIWYQPQIKMAMWNEDEYVRYNMNCFYQLEALPRQVKGLVNVDRFNFPWVRIIKRRPRMLVYDPP
;
A
#
# COMPACT_ATOMS: atom_id res chain seq x y z
N MET A 1 17.66 8.82 5.00
CA MET A 1 16.23 8.94 4.65
C MET A 1 16.15 8.89 3.15
N GLU A 2 15.53 7.85 2.62
CA GLU A 2 15.24 7.67 1.19
C GLU A 2 14.07 8.58 0.83
N VAL A 3 14.15 9.26 -0.32
CA VAL A 3 13.11 10.17 -0.80
C VAL A 3 12.90 9.92 -2.30
N GLU A 4 11.68 9.58 -2.67
CA GLU A 4 11.34 9.21 -4.04
C GLU A 4 10.00 9.79 -4.48
N VAL A 5 9.91 10.14 -5.75
CA VAL A 5 8.63 10.40 -6.42
C VAL A 5 8.02 9.05 -6.80
N LYS A 6 6.72 8.87 -6.55
CA LYS A 6 5.97 7.64 -6.88
C LYS A 6 4.65 7.97 -7.56
N LEU A 7 4.55 7.63 -8.84
CA LEU A 7 3.34 7.80 -9.63
C LEU A 7 2.82 6.44 -10.08
N ARG A 8 1.52 6.24 -9.99
CA ARG A 8 0.83 5.03 -10.45
C ARG A 8 0.33 5.22 -11.87
N LEU A 9 0.60 4.23 -12.72
CA LEU A 9 0.05 4.11 -14.06
C LEU A 9 -1.21 3.23 -14.02
N PRO A 10 -2.27 3.55 -14.79
CA PRO A 10 -3.57 2.90 -14.64
C PRO A 10 -3.58 1.44 -15.13
N ASN A 11 -2.77 1.09 -16.13
CA ASN A 11 -2.84 -0.22 -16.78
C ASN A 11 -1.57 -0.57 -17.59
N ALA A 12 -1.51 -1.82 -18.03
CA ALA A 12 -0.43 -2.39 -18.83
C ALA A 12 -0.16 -1.62 -20.14
N VAL A 13 -1.22 -1.11 -20.80
CA VAL A 13 -1.09 -0.36 -22.06
C VAL A 13 -0.33 0.94 -21.82
N THR A 14 -0.65 1.62 -20.72
CA THR A 14 0.01 2.86 -20.32
C THR A 14 1.46 2.60 -19.92
N HIS A 15 1.70 1.55 -19.13
CA HIS A 15 3.05 1.09 -18.79
C HIS A 15 3.90 0.78 -20.03
N GLN A 16 3.35 0.04 -21.00
CA GLN A 16 4.04 -0.28 -22.25
C GLN A 16 4.35 0.96 -23.09
N ARG A 17 3.44 1.96 -23.09
CA ARG A 17 3.65 3.24 -23.78
C ARG A 17 4.81 4.02 -23.15
N VAL A 18 4.85 4.12 -21.82
CA VAL A 18 5.97 4.74 -21.08
C VAL A 18 7.29 4.03 -21.41
N SER A 19 7.30 2.70 -21.32
CA SER A 19 8.47 1.86 -21.65
C SER A 19 8.96 2.12 -23.08
N SER A 20 8.05 2.21 -24.05
CA SER A 20 8.40 2.46 -25.46
C SER A 20 9.04 3.83 -25.66
N ILE A 21 8.52 4.87 -25.00
CA ILE A 21 9.05 6.24 -25.07
C ILE A 21 10.42 6.32 -24.39
N LEU A 22 10.59 5.65 -23.25
CA LEU A 22 11.84 5.64 -22.50
C LEU A 22 12.90 4.67 -23.07
N SER A 23 12.56 3.83 -24.05
CA SER A 23 13.46 2.82 -24.60
C SER A 23 14.85 3.32 -25.02
N PRO A 24 15.04 4.54 -25.57
CA PRO A 24 16.38 5.05 -25.89
C PRO A 24 17.27 5.31 -24.65
N TYR A 25 16.67 5.37 -23.47
CA TYR A 25 17.31 5.69 -22.19
C TYR A 25 17.47 4.46 -21.28
N HIS A 26 17.13 3.27 -21.80
CA HIS A 26 17.14 2.03 -21.03
C HIS A 26 18.56 1.66 -20.59
N LEU A 27 18.72 1.37 -19.30
CA LEU A 27 19.97 0.88 -18.74
C LEU A 27 19.94 -0.63 -18.53
N LYS A 28 18.90 -1.13 -17.85
CA LYS A 28 18.78 -2.52 -17.45
C LYS A 28 17.37 -2.87 -16.98
N THR A 29 17.06 -4.16 -16.98
CA THR A 29 15.83 -4.70 -16.40
C THR A 29 16.18 -5.77 -15.39
N HIS A 30 15.56 -5.70 -14.21
CA HIS A 30 15.72 -6.66 -13.13
C HIS A 30 14.42 -7.40 -12.86
N ALA A 31 14.49 -8.73 -12.71
CA ALA A 31 13.44 -9.52 -12.10
C ALA A 31 13.67 -9.56 -10.59
N GLN A 32 12.69 -9.11 -9.81
CA GLN A 32 12.77 -9.03 -8.36
C GLN A 32 11.72 -9.94 -7.72
N GLU A 33 12.10 -10.62 -6.66
CA GLU A 33 11.18 -11.29 -5.75
C GLU A 33 11.31 -10.67 -4.36
N ASN A 34 10.23 -10.07 -3.86
CA ASN A 34 10.21 -9.37 -2.58
C ASN A 34 9.47 -10.25 -1.56
N ILE A 35 10.20 -10.79 -0.58
CA ILE A 35 9.66 -11.60 0.51
C ILE A 35 9.73 -10.82 1.82
N PHE A 36 8.66 -10.84 2.60
CA PHE A 36 8.53 -10.02 3.80
C PHE A 36 8.46 -10.85 5.06
N PHE A 37 8.97 -10.28 6.15
CA PHE A 37 9.00 -10.90 7.46
C PHE A 37 8.46 -9.93 8.51
N ASP A 38 7.85 -10.49 9.55
CA ASP A 38 7.44 -9.76 10.73
C ASP A 38 7.61 -10.67 11.96
N GLY A 39 7.55 -10.11 13.16
CA GLY A 39 7.44 -10.92 14.35
C GLY A 39 6.07 -11.62 14.41
N ALA A 40 6.01 -12.72 15.15
CA ALA A 40 4.80 -13.54 15.25
C ALA A 40 3.57 -12.77 15.77
N ASN A 41 3.75 -11.62 16.42
CA ASN A 41 2.69 -10.74 16.92
C ASN A 41 2.63 -9.40 16.17
N SER A 42 3.17 -9.33 14.95
CA SER A 42 3.22 -8.12 14.12
C SER A 42 4.03 -6.98 14.75
N GLU A 43 5.11 -7.31 15.46
CA GLU A 43 5.97 -6.37 16.17
C GLU A 43 6.52 -5.25 15.26
N LEU A 44 6.95 -5.57 14.04
CA LEU A 44 7.45 -4.59 13.08
C LEU A 44 6.30 -3.74 12.53
N SER A 45 5.23 -4.37 12.04
CA SER A 45 4.09 -3.64 11.48
C SER A 45 3.45 -2.69 12.49
N SER A 46 3.38 -3.09 13.78
CA SER A 46 2.86 -2.24 14.86
C SER A 46 3.65 -0.95 15.08
N LYS A 47 4.92 -0.94 14.65
CA LYS A 47 5.84 0.19 14.72
C LYS A 47 6.11 0.81 13.34
N LEU A 48 5.25 0.52 12.36
CA LEU A 48 5.38 1.01 10.98
C LEU A 48 6.73 0.66 10.34
N ALA A 49 7.23 -0.54 10.62
CA ALA A 49 8.44 -1.09 10.03
C ALA A 49 8.17 -2.34 9.19
N VAL A 50 9.01 -2.53 8.18
CA VAL A 50 8.91 -3.61 7.20
C VAL A 50 10.30 -4.19 6.99
N LEU A 51 10.44 -5.47 7.31
CA LEU A 51 11.63 -6.25 6.99
C LEU A 51 11.39 -7.03 5.70
N ARG A 52 12.31 -6.92 4.76
CA ARG A 52 12.21 -7.57 3.45
C ARG A 52 13.52 -8.20 3.04
N LEU A 53 13.44 -9.39 2.45
CA LEU A 53 14.46 -9.96 1.59
C LEU A 53 14.03 -9.76 0.13
N ARG A 54 14.91 -9.17 -0.66
CA ARG A 54 14.71 -9.01 -2.11
C ARG A 54 15.74 -9.84 -2.85
N PHE A 55 15.28 -10.77 -3.66
CA PHE A 55 16.11 -11.56 -4.57
C PHE A 55 16.05 -10.96 -5.97
N TYR A 56 17.20 -10.92 -6.64
CA TYR A 56 17.33 -10.41 -8.00
C TYR A 56 17.68 -11.55 -8.97
N ASP A 57 17.10 -11.49 -10.17
CA ASP A 57 17.53 -12.21 -11.38
C ASP A 57 17.83 -13.70 -11.17
N LEU A 58 16.89 -14.42 -10.52
CA LEU A 58 17.05 -15.84 -10.14
C LEU A 58 18.21 -16.07 -9.14
N ASP A 59 18.21 -15.30 -8.06
CA ASP A 59 19.12 -15.42 -6.92
C ASP A 59 20.57 -15.03 -7.20
N THR A 60 20.83 -14.18 -8.20
CA THR A 60 22.17 -13.61 -8.40
C THR A 60 22.58 -12.70 -7.25
N GLN A 61 21.60 -12.07 -6.60
CA GLN A 61 21.80 -11.18 -5.46
C GLN A 61 20.61 -11.25 -4.50
N CYS A 62 20.89 -11.11 -3.20
CA CYS A 62 19.88 -10.95 -2.17
C CYS A 62 20.21 -9.72 -1.32
N ILE A 63 19.23 -8.85 -1.13
CA ILE A 63 19.32 -7.66 -0.28
C ILE A 63 18.32 -7.80 0.87
N ILE A 64 18.81 -7.65 2.10
CA ILE A 64 17.94 -7.44 3.26
C ILE A 64 17.76 -5.94 3.47
N SER A 65 16.51 -5.52 3.65
CA SER A 65 16.14 -4.12 3.85
C SER A 65 15.20 -3.97 5.04
N LEU A 66 15.46 -2.99 5.90
CA LEU A 66 14.54 -2.52 6.93
C LEU A 66 14.06 -1.12 6.56
N LYS A 67 12.77 -1.02 6.27
CA LYS A 67 12.08 0.23 5.95
C LYS A 67 11.18 0.63 7.12
N ALA A 68 11.29 1.84 7.65
CA ALA A 68 10.55 2.30 8.81
C ALA A 68 9.97 3.71 8.64
N LYS A 69 8.86 3.96 9.35
CA LYS A 69 8.16 5.27 9.42
C LYS A 69 7.88 5.88 8.04
N PRO A 70 7.21 5.14 7.12
CA PRO A 70 6.88 5.66 5.80
C PRO A 70 5.94 6.86 5.90
N VAL A 71 6.23 7.90 5.12
CA VAL A 71 5.32 9.02 4.86
C VAL A 71 5.17 9.15 3.36
N ILE A 72 3.93 9.10 2.86
CA ILE A 72 3.61 9.31 1.44
C ILE A 72 2.58 10.42 1.35
N SER A 73 2.93 11.48 0.62
CA SER A 73 2.02 12.60 0.37
C SER A 73 2.35 13.26 -0.96
N ASN A 74 1.31 13.63 -1.73
CA ASN A 74 1.44 14.35 -3.01
C ASN A 74 2.44 13.71 -3.99
N GLY A 75 2.43 12.38 -4.08
CA GLY A 75 3.32 11.63 -4.97
C GLY A 75 4.78 11.55 -4.52
N ILE A 76 5.12 11.98 -3.31
CA ILE A 76 6.49 11.87 -2.77
C ILE A 76 6.47 10.97 -1.53
N SER A 77 7.28 9.92 -1.56
CA SER A 77 7.53 9.04 -0.43
C SER A 77 8.82 9.43 0.29
N ARG A 78 8.77 9.38 1.62
CA ARG A 78 9.92 9.54 2.52
C ARG A 78 9.95 8.38 3.48
N ILE A 79 11.10 7.73 3.61
CA ILE A 79 11.22 6.56 4.46
C ILE A 79 12.61 6.43 5.06
N GLU A 80 12.68 5.94 6.30
CA GLU A 80 13.95 5.49 6.88
C GLU A 80 14.24 4.12 6.29
N GLU A 81 15.27 4.02 5.44
CA GLU A 81 15.70 2.76 4.85
C GLU A 81 17.14 2.46 5.25
N ASP A 82 17.39 1.19 5.53
CA ASP A 82 18.71 0.60 5.69
C ASP A 82 18.73 -0.71 4.89
N GLU A 83 19.73 -0.91 4.02
CA GLU A 83 19.86 -2.10 3.16
C GLU A 83 21.27 -2.69 3.22
N GLU A 84 21.43 -4.01 3.33
CA GLU A 84 22.73 -4.69 3.09
C GLU A 84 22.58 -5.92 2.20
N PRO A 85 23.64 -6.31 1.48
CA PRO A 85 23.68 -7.60 0.83
C PRO A 85 23.73 -8.74 1.85
N ILE A 86 23.06 -9.83 1.52
CA ILE A 86 23.23 -11.13 2.17
C ILE A 86 23.48 -12.20 1.11
N ASP A 87 24.11 -13.30 1.51
CA ASP A 87 24.27 -14.43 0.60
C ASP A 87 22.88 -14.98 0.18
N PRO A 88 22.60 -15.13 -1.13
CA PRO A 88 21.30 -15.58 -1.60
C PRO A 88 20.89 -16.95 -1.07
N SER A 89 21.83 -17.88 -0.88
CA SER A 89 21.53 -19.21 -0.33
C SER A 89 21.10 -19.13 1.14
N ILE A 90 21.73 -18.25 1.92
CA ILE A 90 21.31 -17.94 3.30
C ILE A 90 19.93 -17.29 3.29
N GLY A 91 19.70 -16.33 2.39
CA GLY A 91 18.40 -15.69 2.23
C GLY A 91 17.29 -16.70 1.95
N ARG A 92 17.49 -17.61 0.99
CA ARG A 92 16.52 -18.67 0.66
C ARG A 92 16.27 -19.62 1.83
N ALA A 93 17.33 -20.00 2.54
CA ALA A 93 17.18 -20.80 3.75
C ALA A 93 16.32 -20.09 4.81
N CYS A 94 16.47 -18.78 4.97
CA CYS A 94 15.64 -17.98 5.87
C CYS A 94 14.18 -17.86 5.40
N VAL A 95 13.91 -17.86 4.09
CA VAL A 95 12.55 -17.91 3.57
C VAL A 95 11.87 -19.24 3.92
N SER A 96 12.58 -20.36 3.74
CA SER A 96 12.06 -21.69 4.10
C SER A 96 11.93 -21.88 5.61
N GLU A 97 12.85 -21.31 6.37
CA GLU A 97 12.98 -21.48 7.82
C GLU A 97 13.20 -20.11 8.50
N PRO A 98 12.13 -19.33 8.74
CA PRO A 98 12.24 -17.94 9.23
C PRO A 98 12.99 -17.75 10.55
N TRP A 99 13.05 -18.80 11.38
CA TRP A 99 13.80 -18.81 12.64
C TRP A 99 15.32 -18.66 12.44
N ARG A 100 15.83 -18.90 11.23
CA ARG A 100 17.26 -18.72 10.88
C ARG A 100 17.64 -17.27 10.66
N LEU A 101 16.68 -16.42 10.30
CA LEU A 101 16.94 -15.02 9.95
C LEU A 101 17.51 -14.22 11.14
N PRO A 102 16.99 -14.38 12.38
CA PRO A 102 17.63 -13.81 13.56
C PRO A 102 19.03 -14.36 13.87
N LEU A 103 19.46 -15.50 13.32
CA LEU A 103 20.78 -16.08 13.62
C LEU A 103 21.92 -15.48 12.80
N ILE A 104 21.60 -14.57 11.87
CA ILE A 104 22.61 -13.85 11.08
C ILE A 104 23.18 -12.71 11.93
N ASP A 105 24.01 -13.04 12.93
CA ASP A 105 24.52 -12.06 13.90
C ASP A 105 25.47 -11.02 13.28
N SER A 106 26.04 -11.32 12.10
CA SER A 106 26.83 -10.35 11.33
C SER A 106 25.98 -9.27 10.65
N SER A 107 24.66 -9.47 10.52
CA SER A 107 23.76 -8.51 9.88
C SER A 107 23.44 -7.36 10.84
N ARG A 108 23.77 -6.13 10.42
CA ARG A 108 23.44 -4.94 11.23
C ARG A 108 21.94 -4.70 11.25
N ILE A 109 21.23 -5.06 10.18
CA ILE A 109 19.77 -4.90 10.11
C ILE A 109 19.08 -5.86 11.06
N ILE A 110 19.50 -7.13 11.10
CA ILE A 110 18.93 -8.10 12.04
C ILE A 110 19.19 -7.69 13.49
N ARG A 111 20.39 -7.17 13.78
CA ARG A 111 20.68 -6.60 15.10
C ARG A 111 19.74 -5.45 15.45
N ARG A 112 19.54 -4.49 14.54
CA ARG A 112 18.56 -3.39 14.74
C ARG A 112 17.14 -3.90 14.92
N VAL A 113 16.71 -4.91 14.16
CA VAL A 113 15.40 -5.55 14.31
C VAL A 113 15.22 -6.12 15.73
N LYS A 114 16.23 -6.83 16.25
CA LYS A 114 16.20 -7.37 17.62
C LYS A 114 16.15 -6.25 18.67
N GLU A 115 17.04 -5.27 18.56
CA GLU A 115 17.27 -4.22 19.56
C GLU A 115 16.15 -3.17 19.58
N GLU A 116 15.72 -2.66 18.43
CA GLU A 116 14.76 -1.54 18.33
C GLU A 116 13.30 -2.03 18.36
N TYR A 117 13.02 -3.21 17.79
CA TYR A 117 11.65 -3.67 17.59
C TYR A 117 11.20 -4.72 18.62
N GLY A 118 12.14 -5.43 19.25
CA GLY A 118 11.85 -6.37 20.35
C GLY A 118 11.08 -7.59 19.86
N ILE A 119 11.68 -8.38 18.98
CA ILE A 119 11.08 -9.62 18.48
C ILE A 119 10.95 -10.63 19.63
N GLY A 120 9.73 -11.12 19.87
CA GLY A 120 9.46 -12.07 20.95
C GLY A 120 10.08 -13.46 20.72
N GLU A 121 9.93 -14.35 21.71
CA GLU A 121 10.50 -15.71 21.68
C GLU A 121 10.02 -16.58 20.50
N LYS A 122 8.82 -16.30 19.98
CA LYS A 122 8.28 -16.97 18.79
C LYS A 122 9.01 -16.60 17.50
N GLY A 123 9.89 -15.60 17.54
CA GLY A 123 10.74 -15.20 16.44
C GLY A 123 9.99 -14.51 15.30
N LEU A 124 10.64 -14.50 14.13
CA LEU A 124 10.11 -13.97 12.88
C LEU A 124 9.30 -15.04 12.15
N VAL A 125 8.29 -14.59 11.41
CA VAL A 125 7.51 -15.40 10.48
C VAL A 125 7.63 -14.82 9.06
N CYS A 126 7.57 -15.68 8.06
CA CYS A 126 7.49 -15.26 6.66
C CYS A 126 6.04 -14.90 6.32
N LEU A 127 5.83 -13.68 5.82
CA LEU A 127 4.52 -13.20 5.39
C LEU A 127 4.19 -13.59 3.95
N GLY A 128 5.12 -14.21 3.23
CA GLY A 128 5.08 -14.36 1.78
C GLY A 128 5.58 -13.10 1.07
N GLY A 129 5.21 -12.95 -0.19
CA GLY A 129 5.76 -11.90 -1.02
C GLY A 129 5.11 -11.77 -2.40
N PHE A 130 5.77 -11.01 -3.27
CA PHE A 130 5.33 -10.76 -4.63
C PHE A 130 6.52 -10.54 -5.57
N ARG A 131 6.26 -10.63 -6.87
CA ARG A 131 7.28 -10.39 -7.90
C ARG A 131 7.17 -8.98 -8.46
N ASN A 132 8.28 -8.41 -8.91
CA ASN A 132 8.33 -7.12 -9.56
C ASN A 132 9.34 -7.16 -10.71
N VAL A 133 8.95 -6.69 -11.89
CA VAL A 133 9.89 -6.43 -12.98
C VAL A 133 10.17 -4.94 -12.98
N ARG A 134 11.45 -4.58 -12.84
CA ARG A 134 11.90 -3.18 -12.80
C ARG A 134 12.78 -2.88 -13.99
N ALA A 135 12.32 -1.99 -14.87
CA ALA A 135 13.15 -1.39 -15.90
C ALA A 135 13.72 -0.06 -15.40
N VAL A 136 15.04 0.11 -15.52
CA VAL A 136 15.76 1.31 -15.08
C VAL A 136 16.19 2.12 -16.29
N TYR A 137 15.93 3.43 -16.24
CA TYR A 137 16.25 4.37 -17.31
C TYR A 137 17.04 5.56 -16.78
N GLU A 138 17.93 6.11 -17.60
CA GLU A 138 18.62 7.37 -17.32
C GLU A 138 18.11 8.45 -18.27
N TRP A 139 17.21 9.29 -17.77
CA TRP A 139 16.48 10.28 -18.56
C TRP A 139 16.59 11.65 -17.91
N ASN A 140 17.07 12.65 -18.68
CA ASN A 140 17.16 14.04 -18.23
C ASN A 140 17.94 14.22 -16.90
N GLY A 141 19.00 13.43 -16.70
CA GLY A 141 19.79 13.42 -15.47
C GLY A 141 19.09 12.78 -14.26
N LEU A 142 17.92 12.17 -14.46
CA LEU A 142 17.18 11.40 -13.46
C LEU A 142 17.33 9.90 -13.73
N LYS A 143 17.29 9.11 -12.65
CA LYS A 143 17.21 7.66 -12.71
C LYS A 143 15.76 7.25 -12.46
N LEU A 144 15.07 6.84 -13.54
CA LEU A 144 13.69 6.41 -13.48
C LEU A 144 13.60 4.90 -13.31
N GLU A 145 12.70 4.44 -12.47
CA GLU A 145 12.40 3.04 -12.25
C GLU A 145 10.94 2.78 -12.64
N LEU A 146 10.74 2.05 -13.73
CA LEU A 146 9.42 1.65 -14.20
C LEU A 146 9.14 0.24 -13.71
N ASP A 147 8.11 0.10 -12.90
CA ASP A 147 7.76 -1.13 -12.20
C ASP A 147 6.48 -1.76 -12.73
N GLU A 148 6.56 -3.08 -12.97
CA GLU A 148 5.43 -3.98 -13.14
C GLU A 148 5.41 -4.96 -11.96
N THR A 149 4.50 -4.72 -11.01
CA THR A 149 4.38 -5.55 -9.80
C THR A 149 3.28 -6.59 -9.96
N HIS A 150 3.63 -7.86 -9.72
CA HIS A 150 2.75 -9.02 -9.84
C HIS A 150 2.37 -9.53 -8.45
N TYR A 151 1.14 -9.26 -8.04
CA TYR A 151 0.50 -9.88 -6.88
C TYR A 151 -0.38 -11.06 -7.32
N ASP A 152 -0.74 -11.94 -6.39
CA ASP A 152 -1.68 -13.04 -6.67
C ASP A 152 -3.08 -12.55 -7.09
N PHE A 153 -3.44 -11.33 -6.68
CA PHE A 153 -4.73 -10.69 -6.95
C PHE A 153 -4.69 -9.67 -8.10
N GLY A 154 -3.58 -9.56 -8.83
CA GLY A 154 -3.47 -8.72 -10.02
C GLY A 154 -2.14 -7.96 -10.14
N MET A 155 -2.06 -7.11 -11.15
CA MET A 155 -0.85 -6.34 -11.48
C MET A 155 -1.02 -4.85 -11.14
N ASN A 156 0.05 -4.22 -10.69
CA ASN A 156 0.12 -2.78 -10.45
C ASN A 156 1.35 -2.19 -11.16
N TYR A 157 1.19 -0.98 -11.69
CA TYR A 157 2.22 -0.32 -12.50
C TYR A 157 2.59 1.02 -11.88
N GLU A 158 3.88 1.25 -11.69
CA GLU A 158 4.38 2.48 -11.07
C GLU A 158 5.61 3.00 -11.82
N ILE A 159 5.81 4.30 -11.76
CA ILE A 159 7.08 4.94 -12.12
C ILE A 159 7.61 5.67 -10.89
N GLU A 160 8.84 5.35 -10.53
CA GLU A 160 9.53 5.85 -9.34
C GLU A 160 10.79 6.62 -9.74
N CYS A 161 11.14 7.64 -8.96
CA CYS A 161 12.38 8.40 -9.13
C CYS A 161 12.90 8.84 -7.77
N GLU A 162 13.97 8.20 -7.29
CA GLU A 162 14.72 8.68 -6.13
C GLU A 162 15.43 9.99 -6.45
N SER A 163 15.32 11.00 -5.59
CA SER A 163 15.92 12.32 -5.83
C SER A 163 16.17 13.08 -4.53
N CYS A 164 17.30 13.80 -4.49
CA CYS A 164 17.57 14.79 -3.44
C CYS A 164 16.72 16.07 -3.59
N ASP A 165 16.16 16.30 -4.79
CA ASP A 165 15.21 17.37 -5.10
C ASP A 165 13.92 16.74 -5.66
N PRO A 166 13.04 16.22 -4.78
CA PRO A 166 11.88 15.43 -5.20
C PRO A 166 10.79 16.28 -5.86
N GLU A 167 10.68 17.57 -5.53
CA GLU A 167 9.68 18.44 -6.16
C GLU A 167 10.05 18.71 -7.62
N LYS A 168 11.32 19.06 -7.89
CA LYS A 168 11.79 19.23 -9.27
C LYS A 168 11.71 17.93 -10.08
N ALA A 169 12.11 16.81 -9.48
CA ALA A 169 11.99 15.51 -10.14
C ALA A 169 10.53 15.16 -10.47
N LYS A 170 9.61 15.46 -9.54
CA LYS A 170 8.17 15.26 -9.75
C LYS A 170 7.65 16.13 -10.88
N ASP A 171 7.98 17.43 -10.89
CA ASP A 171 7.53 18.35 -11.94
C ASP A 171 7.99 17.89 -13.32
N LEU A 172 9.26 17.49 -13.45
CA LEU A 172 9.81 16.94 -14.69
C LEU A 172 9.12 15.65 -15.13
N LEU A 173 8.83 14.75 -14.19
CA LEU A 173 8.17 13.49 -14.47
C LEU A 173 6.70 13.70 -14.86
N GLU A 174 5.99 14.61 -14.19
CA GLU A 174 4.63 14.98 -14.54
C GLU A 174 4.55 15.66 -15.91
N GLU A 175 5.47 16.57 -16.23
CA GLU A 175 5.55 17.20 -17.54
C GLU A 175 5.83 16.17 -18.63
N PHE A 176 6.73 15.21 -18.37
CA PHE A 176 6.98 14.09 -19.26
C PHE A 176 5.72 13.27 -19.54
N LEU A 177 4.97 12.88 -18.51
CA LEU A 177 3.74 12.09 -18.69
C LEU A 177 2.65 12.91 -19.40
N LYS A 178 2.46 14.18 -19.02
CA LYS A 178 1.45 15.08 -19.63
C LYS A 178 1.74 15.36 -21.11
N SER A 179 3.00 15.66 -21.45
CA SER A 179 3.40 15.94 -22.85
C SER A 179 3.23 14.75 -23.79
N HIS A 180 3.24 13.53 -23.24
CA HIS A 180 3.00 12.30 -23.99
C HIS A 180 1.57 11.76 -23.85
N ASP A 181 0.65 12.54 -23.27
CA ASP A 181 -0.76 12.14 -23.07
C ASP A 181 -0.89 10.81 -22.32
N ILE A 182 -0.16 10.69 -21.22
CA ILE A 182 -0.11 9.53 -20.34
C ILE A 182 -0.83 9.84 -19.04
N GLU A 183 -1.91 9.10 -18.78
CA GLU A 183 -2.65 9.15 -17.52
C GLU A 183 -1.81 8.59 -16.37
N TYR A 184 -1.85 9.27 -15.23
CA TYR A 184 -1.23 8.83 -13.98
C TYR A 184 -2.00 9.35 -12.77
N SER A 185 -1.69 8.79 -11.60
CA SER A 185 -2.16 9.27 -10.30
C SER A 185 -1.02 9.20 -9.28
N TYR A 186 -1.12 9.91 -8.16
CA TYR A 186 -0.17 9.75 -7.07
C TYR A 186 -0.37 8.39 -6.38
N SER A 187 0.72 7.66 -6.16
CA SER A 187 0.67 6.47 -5.31
C SER A 187 0.37 6.88 -3.88
N ASN A 188 -0.74 6.39 -3.32
CA ASN A 188 -1.16 6.66 -1.94
C ASN A 188 -0.79 5.53 -0.96
N ALA A 189 -0.24 4.42 -1.47
CA ALA A 189 0.12 3.25 -0.69
C ALA A 189 1.42 2.66 -1.24
N SER A 190 2.23 2.06 -0.38
CA SER A 190 3.41 1.31 -0.82
C SER A 190 3.01 -0.05 -1.40
N LYS A 191 3.89 -0.65 -2.21
CA LYS A 191 3.72 -2.01 -2.73
C LYS A 191 3.46 -3.04 -1.61
N PHE A 192 4.14 -2.90 -0.46
CA PHE A 192 3.90 -3.75 0.71
C PHE A 192 2.51 -3.53 1.31
N ALA A 193 2.04 -2.28 1.41
CA ALA A 193 0.70 -1.99 1.90
C ALA A 193 -0.39 -2.57 0.98
N ILE A 194 -0.18 -2.51 -0.35
CA ILE A 194 -1.05 -3.14 -1.34
C ILE A 194 -1.08 -4.65 -1.14
N PHE A 195 0.10 -5.29 -1.07
CA PHE A 195 0.25 -6.72 -0.79
C PHE A 195 -0.52 -7.15 0.46
N ARG A 196 -0.33 -6.45 1.58
CA ARG A 196 -1.00 -6.76 2.85
C ARG A 196 -2.52 -6.56 2.80
N SER A 197 -3.00 -5.67 1.93
CA SER A 197 -4.44 -5.41 1.76
C SER A 197 -5.16 -6.51 0.97
N GLY A 198 -4.43 -7.30 0.18
CA GLY A 198 -5.01 -8.37 -0.65
C GLY A 198 -5.87 -7.87 -1.82
N LYS A 199 -5.78 -6.58 -2.16
CA LYS A 199 -6.56 -5.95 -3.24
C LYS A 199 -5.77 -4.86 -3.95
N LEU A 200 -6.06 -4.65 -5.23
CA LEU A 200 -5.48 -3.54 -5.97
C LEU A 200 -6.06 -2.20 -5.48
N PRO A 201 -5.27 -1.11 -5.52
CA PRO A 201 -5.79 0.23 -5.26
C PRO A 201 -6.83 0.59 -6.33
N ASN A 202 -8.01 1.03 -5.89
CA ASN A 202 -9.06 1.49 -6.81
C ASN A 202 -8.60 2.78 -7.51
N ASP A 203 -8.87 2.88 -8.82
CA ASP A 203 -8.76 4.15 -9.51
C ASP A 203 -9.77 5.12 -8.90
N VAL A 204 -9.26 6.16 -8.24
CA VAL A 204 -10.07 7.24 -7.66
C VAL A 204 -10.57 8.15 -8.78
N SER A 205 -11.22 7.60 -9.80
CA SER A 205 -12.02 8.37 -10.75
C SER A 205 -13.52 8.31 -10.42
N LYS A 206 -13.95 7.47 -9.47
CA LYS A 206 -15.34 7.40 -8.98
C LYS A 206 -15.45 6.88 -7.54
N ILE A 207 -15.10 7.68 -6.53
CA ILE A 207 -15.53 7.39 -5.16
C ILE A 207 -16.02 8.68 -4.51
N GLY A 208 -17.34 8.76 -4.30
CA GLY A 208 -17.94 9.74 -3.41
C GLY A 208 -17.44 9.53 -1.99
N CYS A 209 -17.29 10.61 -1.24
CA CYS A 209 -16.81 10.65 0.15
C CYS A 209 -17.34 9.49 1.02
N THR A 210 -16.56 8.43 1.22
CA THR A 210 -16.65 7.57 2.42
C THR A 210 -15.38 6.77 2.74
N ASP A 211 -14.41 6.60 1.84
CA ASP A 211 -13.28 5.70 2.11
C ASP A 211 -12.01 6.43 2.58
N TYR A 212 -12.10 7.01 3.78
CA TYR A 212 -10.94 7.23 4.66
C TYR A 212 -11.08 6.31 5.86
N ILE A 213 -10.61 5.06 5.74
CA ILE A 213 -10.42 4.19 6.90
C ILE A 213 -9.06 3.52 6.76
N TRP A 214 -8.06 4.08 7.45
CA TRP A 214 -6.90 3.33 7.91
C TRP A 214 -6.94 3.26 9.43
N TYR A 215 -6.71 2.05 9.93
CA TYR A 215 -6.09 1.72 11.22
C TYR A 215 -6.78 2.19 12.51
N GLN A 216 -7.34 1.22 13.25
CA GLN A 216 -7.48 1.30 14.70
C GLN A 216 -6.37 0.44 15.34
N PRO A 217 -5.54 0.98 16.24
CA PRO A 217 -4.67 0.19 17.09
C PRO A 217 -5.51 -0.54 18.15
N GLN A 218 -5.18 -1.80 18.44
CA GLN A 218 -5.76 -2.54 19.56
C GLN A 218 -5.44 -1.81 20.87
N ILE A 219 -6.41 -1.05 21.38
CA ILE A 219 -6.37 -0.54 22.75
C ILE A 219 -6.66 -1.71 23.68
N LYS A 220 -5.69 -2.00 24.57
CA LYS A 220 -5.85 -2.91 25.70
C LYS A 220 -7.11 -2.54 26.48
N MET A 221 -8.09 -3.45 26.53
CA MET A 221 -9.15 -3.41 27.54
C MET A 221 -8.52 -3.63 28.92
N ALA A 222 -8.37 -2.55 29.68
CA ALA A 222 -8.30 -2.64 31.12
C ALA A 222 -9.68 -3.09 31.64
N MET A 223 -9.68 -4.10 32.50
CA MET A 223 -10.84 -4.61 33.21
C MET A 223 -11.60 -3.50 33.93
N TRP A 224 -12.84 -3.22 33.52
CA TRP A 224 -13.85 -2.58 34.36
C TRP A 224 -15.22 -3.23 34.09
N ASN A 225 -15.76 -3.77 35.19
CA ASN A 225 -17.08 -4.31 35.52
C ASN A 225 -18.16 -4.55 34.46
N GLU A 226 -18.78 -5.72 34.61
CA GLU A 226 -20.03 -6.18 34.04
C GLU A 226 -21.16 -5.16 34.23
N ASP A 227 -21.66 -4.59 33.14
CA ASP A 227 -23.09 -4.32 32.85
C ASP A 227 -23.19 -3.35 31.66
N GLU A 228 -23.59 -3.88 30.51
CA GLU A 228 -24.36 -3.25 29.40
C GLU A 228 -23.95 -3.82 28.04
N TYR A 229 -24.81 -4.71 27.53
CA TYR A 229 -24.70 -5.35 26.23
C TYR A 229 -25.71 -4.66 25.29
N VAL A 230 -25.25 -3.85 24.32
CA VAL A 230 -26.13 -3.35 23.25
C VAL A 230 -25.51 -3.61 21.87
N ARG A 231 -26.17 -4.51 21.14
CA ARG A 231 -25.96 -4.79 19.71
C ARG A 231 -26.33 -3.56 18.88
N TYR A 232 -25.49 -3.19 17.92
CA TYR A 232 -25.96 -2.46 16.73
C TYR A 232 -25.35 -3.04 15.46
N ASN A 233 -26.24 -3.46 14.55
CA ASN A 233 -25.93 -3.81 13.19
C ASN A 233 -27.01 -3.24 12.26
N MET A 234 -26.56 -2.64 11.15
CA MET A 234 -27.27 -2.23 9.92
C MET A 234 -28.45 -1.24 9.99
N ASN A 235 -28.22 0.01 9.54
CA ASN A 235 -28.93 0.65 8.42
C ASN A 235 -28.54 2.14 8.28
N CYS A 236 -27.57 2.44 7.41
CA CYS A 236 -27.30 3.82 6.95
C CYS A 236 -28.22 4.16 5.78
N PHE A 237 -29.41 4.68 6.07
CA PHE A 237 -30.18 5.56 5.19
C PHE A 237 -31.21 6.23 6.09
N TYR A 238 -30.84 7.35 6.70
CA TYR A 238 -31.67 8.40 7.31
C TYR A 238 -30.80 9.14 8.33
N GLN A 239 -30.07 10.17 7.90
CA GLN A 239 -29.64 11.27 8.77
C GLN A 239 -29.13 12.43 7.93
N LEU A 240 -30.08 13.15 7.30
CA LEU A 240 -29.87 14.50 6.77
C LEU A 240 -30.63 15.55 7.60
N GLU A 241 -30.86 15.26 8.89
CA GLU A 241 -31.60 16.15 9.81
C GLU A 241 -30.82 16.53 11.08
N ALA A 242 -29.49 16.36 11.10
CA ALA A 242 -28.66 16.75 12.24
C ALA A 242 -27.52 17.71 11.87
N LEU A 243 -27.79 18.70 11.02
CA LEU A 243 -26.86 19.82 10.79
C LEU A 243 -27.45 21.15 11.32
N PRO A 244 -26.67 21.96 12.06
CA PRO A 244 -27.08 23.29 12.50
C PRO A 244 -27.52 24.18 11.33
N ARG A 245 -28.54 25.02 11.55
CA ARG A 245 -29.23 25.87 10.55
C ARG A 245 -28.35 26.86 9.74
N GLN A 246 -27.04 26.94 9.95
CA GLN A 246 -26.16 27.92 9.29
C GLN A 246 -25.46 27.44 8.01
N VAL A 247 -25.67 26.20 7.54
CA VAL A 247 -25.10 25.72 6.26
C VAL A 247 -26.17 25.18 5.31
N LYS A 248 -27.33 25.85 5.21
CA LYS A 248 -28.36 25.57 4.18
C LYS A 248 -28.33 26.53 2.99
N GLY A 249 -27.24 27.27 2.81
CA GLY A 249 -27.13 28.33 1.79
C GLY A 249 -26.47 27.94 0.46
N LEU A 250 -25.88 26.75 0.31
CA LEU A 250 -24.98 26.47 -0.83
C LEU A 250 -25.05 25.02 -1.34
N VAL A 251 -26.24 24.48 -1.62
CA VAL A 251 -26.37 23.41 -2.63
C VAL A 251 -27.74 23.52 -3.31
N ASN A 252 -27.72 23.87 -4.60
CA ASN A 252 -28.87 23.90 -5.47
C ASN A 252 -29.12 22.46 -5.98
N VAL A 253 -30.25 21.85 -5.59
CA VAL A 253 -30.55 20.42 -5.86
C VAL A 253 -31.56 20.26 -7.00
N ASP A 254 -31.55 21.15 -7.97
CA ASP A 254 -32.33 20.99 -9.20
C ASP A 254 -31.40 20.69 -10.37
N ARG A 255 -31.05 19.41 -10.53
CA ARG A 255 -30.70 18.74 -11.80
C ARG A 255 -30.04 17.40 -11.49
N PHE A 256 -30.82 16.34 -11.30
CA PHE A 256 -30.47 15.01 -11.81
C PHE A 256 -31.75 14.22 -12.02
N ASN A 257 -32.14 14.12 -13.28
CA ASN A 257 -33.27 13.35 -13.78
C ASN A 257 -32.69 12.03 -14.29
N PHE A 258 -33.05 10.89 -13.70
CA PHE A 258 -32.76 9.57 -14.26
C PHE A 258 -34.05 8.73 -14.30
N PRO A 259 -34.47 8.26 -15.49
CA PRO A 259 -35.59 7.35 -15.63
C PRO A 259 -35.15 5.93 -15.26
N TRP A 260 -36.11 5.08 -14.88
CA TRP A 260 -35.98 3.63 -14.59
C TRP A 260 -35.71 3.21 -13.15
N VAL A 261 -36.65 3.45 -12.22
CA VAL A 261 -36.99 2.48 -11.15
C VAL A 261 -38.49 2.55 -10.84
N ARG A 262 -39.21 1.43 -11.03
CA ARG A 262 -40.60 1.24 -10.55
C ARG A 262 -40.55 0.64 -9.14
N ILE A 263 -40.97 1.39 -8.12
CA ILE A 263 -41.08 0.88 -6.75
C ILE A 263 -42.46 0.21 -6.57
N ILE A 264 -42.47 -1.12 -6.32
CA ILE A 264 -43.65 -1.85 -5.86
C ILE A 264 -43.65 -1.86 -4.33
N LYS A 265 -44.58 -1.13 -3.70
CA LYS A 265 -44.79 -1.16 -2.24
C LYS A 265 -45.57 -2.42 -1.85
N ARG A 266 -44.98 -3.33 -1.07
CA ARG A 266 -45.72 -4.34 -0.29
C ARG A 266 -45.88 -3.85 1.16
N ARG A 267 -47.12 -3.91 1.68
CA ARG A 267 -47.44 -3.57 3.08
C ARG A 267 -47.05 -4.72 4.03
N PRO A 268 -46.55 -4.44 5.25
CA PRO A 268 -46.28 -5.47 6.25
C PRO A 268 -47.56 -5.94 6.94
N ARG A 269 -47.66 -7.26 7.21
CA ARG A 269 -48.69 -7.88 8.07
C ARG A 269 -48.21 -7.82 9.54
N MET A 270 -49.10 -7.42 10.44
CA MET A 270 -48.91 -7.54 11.89
C MET A 270 -49.00 -9.02 12.32
N LEU A 271 -48.10 -9.44 13.20
CA LEU A 271 -48.21 -10.66 14.01
C LEU A 271 -48.63 -10.23 15.42
N VAL A 272 -49.75 -10.77 15.89
CA VAL A 272 -50.25 -10.65 17.28
C VAL A 272 -49.74 -11.86 18.05
N TYR A 273 -49.24 -11.65 19.27
CA TYR A 273 -48.79 -12.66 20.21
C TYR A 273 -49.67 -12.57 21.46
N ASP A 274 -50.40 -13.62 21.78
CA ASP A 274 -51.15 -13.74 23.05
C ASP A 274 -50.29 -14.48 24.10
N PRO A 275 -50.25 -14.03 25.36
CA PRO A 275 -49.56 -14.72 26.45
C PRO A 275 -50.54 -15.61 27.26
N PRO A 276 -50.03 -16.40 28.24
CA PRO A 276 -50.33 -17.82 28.44
C PRO A 276 -51.75 -18.18 28.91
#